data_AF-A0A165EY21-F1
#
_entry.id   AF-A0A165EY21-F1
#
_cell.length_a   1.000
_cell.length_b   1.000
_cell.length_c   1.000
_cell.angle_alpha   90.00
_cell.angle_beta   90.00
_cell.angle_gamma   90.00
#
_symmetry.space_group_name_H-M   'P 1'
#
loop_
_entity.id
_entity.type
_entity.pdbx_description
1 polymer ?
#
loop_
_entity_poly.entity_id
_entity_poly.type
_entity_poly.pdbx_seq_one_letter_code
_entity_poly.pdbx_strand_id
1 'polypeptide(L)'
;MAPRIPSTDEILPAISPDIIHDIAALVTMSVFYGIYFILAVFAIYALLKRRQWTSQVIACVVLAMFGISTFLWASNVSVLVQRLDIVLGSTRGPLAFRLSYANEATEKVRYMDDLMFMILYLIGDAFLAWRIVMLRRRTIWVFGLFSVLWLGIFGSVTGLVGCLIHTNFPSPDDLPHACTNLSNAAWVLSLILNATSTGIIAYVAWTYRRTVGNLLGTARTQVDGVLTTLVVSGVAYLLLGLPRLATFANPTLNPSISRTVYATELIEAMLSQLIVCSPAEQLLTI
;
A
#
# COMPACT_ATOMS: atom_id res chain seq x y z
N MET A 1 46.71 -3.00 -8.64
CA MET A 1 46.31 -2.03 -7.60
C MET A 1 45.08 -2.61 -6.94
N ALA A 2 45.18 -3.13 -5.71
CA ALA A 2 44.03 -3.75 -5.04
C ALA A 2 43.02 -2.66 -4.64
N PRO A 3 41.71 -2.87 -4.83
CA PRO A 3 40.69 -1.89 -4.46
C PRO A 3 40.73 -1.65 -2.95
N ARG A 4 40.72 -0.37 -2.56
CA ARG A 4 40.74 0.08 -1.16
C ARG A 4 39.41 -0.31 -0.50
N ILE A 5 39.45 -1.13 0.54
CA ILE A 5 38.26 -1.46 1.32
C ILE A 5 37.94 -0.24 2.20
N PRO A 6 36.75 0.38 2.07
CA PRO A 6 36.40 1.54 2.87
C PRO A 6 36.36 1.19 4.36
N SER A 7 36.80 2.13 5.20
CA SER A 7 36.87 1.94 6.64
C SER A 7 35.49 2.06 7.30
N THR A 8 35.31 1.46 8.48
CA THR A 8 34.04 1.54 9.23
C THR A 8 33.61 2.99 9.49
N ASP A 9 34.58 3.89 9.73
CA ASP A 9 34.32 5.32 9.99
C ASP A 9 33.83 6.08 8.74
N GLU A 10 34.07 5.56 7.53
CA GLU A 10 33.55 6.09 6.27
C GLU A 10 32.16 5.52 5.94
N ILE A 11 31.89 4.27 6.33
CA ILE A 11 30.65 3.54 5.98
C ILE A 11 29.53 3.82 6.99
N LEU A 12 29.84 3.92 8.28
CA LEU A 12 28.83 4.07 9.35
C LEU A 12 28.00 5.37 9.22
N PRO A 13 28.58 6.54 8.89
CA PRO A 13 27.81 7.77 8.64
C PRO A 13 26.93 7.67 7.40
N ALA A 14 27.28 6.82 6.43
CA ALA A 14 26.51 6.62 5.20
C ALA A 14 25.31 5.68 5.41
N ILE A 15 25.42 4.69 6.29
CA ILE A 15 24.36 3.69 6.56
C ILE A 15 23.42 4.13 7.68
N SER A 16 23.90 4.94 8.64
CA SER A 16 23.09 5.35 9.79
C SER A 16 21.75 6.04 9.43
N PRO A 17 21.66 6.88 8.38
CA PRO A 17 20.39 7.45 7.95
C PRO A 17 19.39 6.37 7.50
N ASP A 18 19.82 5.39 6.72
CA ASP A 18 18.96 4.33 6.18
C ASP A 18 18.35 3.48 7.29
N ILE A 19 19.14 3.14 8.32
CA ILE A 19 18.63 2.39 9.49
C ILE A 19 17.61 3.21 10.28
N ILE A 20 17.86 4.52 10.46
CA ILE A 20 16.92 5.41 11.15
C ILE A 20 15.62 5.53 10.34
N HIS A 21 15.73 5.58 9.02
CA HIS A 21 14.61 5.61 8.09
C HIS A 21 13.75 4.34 8.17
N ASP A 22 14.37 3.16 8.13
CA ASP A 22 13.69 1.87 8.29
C ASP A 22 12.93 1.78 9.63
N ILE A 23 13.56 2.21 10.72
CA ILE A 23 12.95 2.22 12.06
C ILE A 23 11.77 3.19 12.10
N ALA A 24 11.92 4.41 11.58
CA ALA A 24 10.86 5.40 11.56
C ALA A 24 9.65 4.94 10.72
N ALA A 25 9.90 4.30 9.58
CA ALA A 25 8.88 3.69 8.74
C ALA A 25 8.15 2.57 9.50
N LEU A 26 8.88 1.67 10.17
CA LEU A 26 8.29 0.58 10.92
C LEU A 26 7.45 1.04 12.12
N VAL A 27 7.90 2.06 12.85
CA VAL A 27 7.14 2.67 13.96
C VAL A 27 5.84 3.25 13.43
N THR A 28 5.92 4.01 12.33
CA THR A 28 4.74 4.60 11.68
C THR A 28 3.77 3.52 11.20
N MET A 29 4.27 2.50 10.52
CA MET A 29 3.51 1.33 10.07
C MET A 29 2.80 0.64 11.23
N SER A 30 3.47 0.47 12.36
CA SER A 30 2.92 -0.19 13.56
C SER A 30 1.75 0.59 14.17
N VAL A 31 1.81 1.93 14.17
CA VAL A 31 0.70 2.77 14.63
C VAL A 31 -0.54 2.58 13.75
N PHE A 32 -0.37 2.66 12.43
CA PHE A 32 -1.49 2.46 11.49
C PHE A 32 -2.02 1.03 11.52
N TYR A 33 -1.14 0.03 11.63
CA TYR A 33 -1.52 -1.37 11.79
C TYR A 33 -2.35 -1.58 13.07
N GLY A 34 -1.97 -0.94 14.19
CA GLY A 34 -2.73 -1.00 15.43
C GLY A 34 -4.14 -0.42 15.30
N ILE A 35 -4.29 0.71 14.61
CA ILE A 35 -5.61 1.30 14.30
C ILE A 35 -6.42 0.33 13.45
N TYR A 36 -5.81 -0.21 12.39
CA TYR A 36 -6.46 -1.14 11.48
C TYR A 36 -6.89 -2.44 12.19
N PHE A 37 -6.06 -2.98 13.08
CA PHE A 37 -6.37 -4.16 13.88
C PHE A 37 -7.67 -3.99 14.67
N ILE A 38 -7.81 -2.85 15.37
CA ILE A 38 -9.01 -2.54 16.15
C ILE A 38 -10.23 -2.47 15.22
N LEU A 39 -10.13 -1.73 14.11
CA LEU A 39 -11.22 -1.60 13.15
C LEU A 39 -11.61 -2.94 12.52
N ALA A 40 -10.65 -3.78 12.15
CA ALA A 40 -10.87 -5.08 11.55
C ALA A 40 -11.62 -6.03 12.51
N VAL A 41 -11.22 -6.07 13.79
CA VAL A 41 -11.90 -6.89 14.81
C VAL A 41 -13.37 -6.50 14.95
N PHE A 42 -13.65 -5.20 15.08
CA PHE A 42 -15.03 -4.74 15.20
C PHE A 42 -15.84 -4.97 13.91
N ALA A 43 -15.25 -4.69 12.74
CA ALA A 43 -15.91 -4.89 11.44
C ALA A 43 -16.26 -6.37 11.21
N ILE A 44 -15.33 -7.28 11.48
CA ILE A 44 -15.55 -8.73 11.35
C ILE A 44 -16.62 -9.19 12.34
N TYR A 45 -16.56 -8.74 13.60
CA TYR A 45 -17.59 -9.08 14.60
C TYR A 45 -18.99 -8.61 14.16
N ALA A 46 -19.11 -7.35 13.72
CA ALA A 46 -20.37 -6.78 13.25
C ALA A 46 -20.91 -7.51 12.02
N LEU A 47 -20.04 -7.88 11.07
CA LEU A 47 -20.42 -8.60 9.86
C LEU A 47 -20.83 -10.05 10.12
N LEU A 48 -20.11 -10.78 10.97
CA LEU A 48 -20.46 -12.17 11.30
C LEU A 48 -21.78 -12.27 12.06
N LYS A 49 -22.16 -11.22 12.81
CA LYS A 49 -23.47 -11.12 13.45
C LYS A 49 -24.61 -10.99 12.43
N ARG A 50 -24.34 -10.40 11.26
CA ARG A 50 -25.29 -10.31 10.15
C ARG A 50 -25.27 -11.65 9.40
N ARG A 51 -26.25 -12.51 9.67
CA ARG A 51 -26.44 -13.83 9.02
C ARG A 51 -26.83 -13.75 7.52
N GLN A 52 -26.26 -12.80 6.77
CA GLN A 52 -26.47 -12.62 5.34
C GLN A 52 -25.23 -13.09 4.56
N TRP A 53 -25.44 -13.74 3.41
CA TRP A 53 -24.36 -14.28 2.59
C TRP A 53 -23.36 -13.17 2.17
N THR A 54 -23.86 -11.99 1.81
CA THR A 54 -23.02 -10.85 1.40
C THR A 54 -22.13 -10.38 2.56
N SER A 55 -22.67 -10.34 3.79
CA SER A 55 -21.91 -9.97 4.98
C SER A 55 -20.79 -10.96 5.28
N GLN A 56 -21.03 -12.26 5.08
CA GLN A 56 -20.01 -13.28 5.24
C GLN A 56 -18.90 -13.16 4.17
N VAL A 57 -19.27 -12.92 2.91
CA VAL A 57 -18.27 -12.69 1.84
C VAL A 57 -17.40 -11.48 2.17
N ILE A 58 -17.99 -10.36 2.60
CA ILE A 58 -17.22 -9.17 2.98
C ILE A 58 -16.35 -9.45 4.21
N ALA A 59 -16.83 -10.22 5.19
CA ALA A 59 -16.03 -10.61 6.35
C ALA A 59 -14.81 -11.43 5.93
N CYS A 60 -14.98 -12.37 5.00
CA CYS A 60 -13.87 -13.15 4.44
C CYS A 60 -12.86 -12.26 3.71
N VAL A 61 -13.31 -11.26 2.94
CA VAL A 61 -12.43 -10.31 2.27
C VAL A 61 -11.65 -9.47 3.28
N VAL A 62 -12.32 -8.91 4.29
CA VAL A 62 -11.67 -8.13 5.35
C VAL A 62 -10.67 -8.99 6.13
N LEU A 63 -11.00 -10.24 6.42
CA LEU A 63 -10.09 -11.18 7.09
C LEU A 63 -8.88 -11.53 6.23
N ALA A 64 -9.07 -11.72 4.91
CA ALA A 64 -7.97 -11.95 3.99
C ALA A 64 -7.03 -10.75 3.90
N MET A 65 -7.58 -9.53 3.76
CA MET A 65 -6.80 -8.30 3.78
C MET A 65 -6.08 -8.10 5.12
N PHE A 66 -6.73 -8.49 6.23
CA PHE A 66 -6.13 -8.46 7.56
C PHE A 66 -4.95 -9.42 7.69
N GLY A 67 -5.10 -10.64 7.20
CA GLY A 67 -4.02 -11.64 7.16
C GLY A 67 -2.82 -11.15 6.36
N ILE A 68 -3.07 -10.56 5.18
CA ILE A 68 -2.00 -10.00 4.34
C ILE A 68 -1.31 -8.82 5.03
N SER A 69 -2.06 -7.86 5.59
CA SER A 69 -1.46 -6.73 6.32
C SER A 69 -0.63 -7.19 7.53
N THR A 70 -1.09 -8.22 8.23
CA THR A 70 -0.34 -8.82 9.36
C THR A 70 0.95 -9.48 8.88
N PHE A 71 0.91 -10.17 7.74
CA PHE A 71 2.11 -10.71 7.11
C PHE A 71 3.10 -9.61 6.74
N LEU A 72 2.64 -8.54 6.07
CA LEU A 72 3.48 -7.40 5.67
C LEU A 72 4.12 -6.70 6.89
N TRP A 73 3.37 -6.56 7.99
CA TRP A 73 3.95 -6.01 9.21
C TRP A 73 5.02 -6.95 9.80
N ALA A 74 4.71 -8.25 9.91
CA ALA A 74 5.61 -9.23 10.49
C ALA A 74 6.89 -9.45 9.66
N SER A 75 6.78 -9.46 8.32
CA SER A 75 7.92 -9.55 7.40
C SER A 75 8.86 -8.35 7.59
N ASN A 76 8.34 -7.12 7.61
CA ASN A 76 9.12 -5.90 7.80
C ASN A 76 9.85 -5.89 9.17
N VAL A 77 9.18 -6.31 10.25
CA VAL A 77 9.83 -6.52 11.56
C VAL A 77 10.95 -7.56 11.44
N SER A 78 10.68 -8.70 10.80
CA SER A 78 11.65 -9.80 10.70
C SER A 78 12.90 -9.41 9.89
N VAL A 79 12.72 -8.68 8.77
CA VAL A 79 13.80 -8.18 7.93
C VAL A 79 14.67 -7.19 8.70
N LEU A 80 14.05 -6.26 9.44
CA LEU A 80 14.80 -5.30 10.26
C LEU A 80 15.62 -6.00 11.34
N VAL A 81 15.00 -6.92 12.10
CA VAL A 81 15.68 -7.66 13.17
C VAL A 81 16.83 -8.50 12.61
N GLN A 82 16.61 -9.20 11.49
CA GLN A 82 17.65 -10.02 10.87
C GLN A 82 18.80 -9.17 10.31
N ARG A 83 18.50 -8.03 9.68
CA ARG A 83 19.55 -7.10 9.20
C ARG A 83 20.36 -6.54 10.37
N LEU A 84 19.71 -6.13 11.47
CA LEU A 84 20.41 -5.64 12.67
C LEU A 84 21.27 -6.72 13.32
N ASP A 85 20.76 -7.96 13.43
CA ASP A 85 21.53 -9.07 13.99
C ASP A 85 22.79 -9.36 13.15
N ILE A 86 22.66 -9.46 11.82
CA ILE A 86 23.79 -9.72 10.93
C ILE A 86 24.82 -8.58 10.95
N VAL A 87 24.34 -7.33 10.87
CA VAL A 87 25.19 -6.12 10.76
C VAL A 87 25.85 -5.74 12.08
N LEU A 88 25.22 -5.99 13.23
CA LEU A 88 25.75 -5.60 14.54
C LEU A 88 26.28 -6.77 15.36
N GLY A 89 25.65 -7.95 15.27
CA GLY A 89 25.93 -9.10 16.14
C GLY A 89 26.66 -10.27 15.47
N SER A 90 25.95 -11.05 14.65
CA SER A 90 26.27 -12.45 14.37
C SER A 90 27.41 -12.70 13.37
N THR A 91 27.67 -11.77 12.45
CA THR A 91 28.70 -11.94 11.40
C THR A 91 29.97 -11.15 11.70
N ARG A 92 31.15 -11.78 11.59
CA ARG A 92 32.44 -11.07 11.68
C ARG A 92 32.96 -10.70 10.29
N GLY A 93 33.46 -9.48 10.12
CA GLY A 93 34.04 -9.02 8.85
C GLY A 93 33.85 -7.53 8.61
N PRO A 94 34.35 -7.01 7.48
CA PRO A 94 34.12 -5.61 7.08
C PRO A 94 32.62 -5.31 7.00
N LEU A 95 32.22 -4.09 7.38
CA LEU A 95 30.82 -3.67 7.42
C LEU A 95 30.11 -3.85 6.06
N ALA A 96 30.80 -3.58 4.96
CA ALA A 96 30.29 -3.78 3.60
C ALA A 96 29.90 -5.24 3.31
N PHE A 97 30.69 -6.21 3.77
CA PHE A 97 30.38 -7.64 3.61
C PHE A 97 29.18 -8.06 4.46
N ARG A 98 29.09 -7.54 5.70
CA ARG A 98 27.95 -7.84 6.58
C ARG A 98 26.65 -7.29 6.00
N LEU A 99 26.70 -6.11 5.38
CA LEU A 99 25.54 -5.49 4.74
C LEU A 99 25.09 -6.25 3.49
N SER A 100 26.02 -6.67 2.62
CA SER A 100 25.67 -7.45 1.43
C SER A 100 25.06 -8.80 1.81
N TYR A 101 25.64 -9.47 2.82
CA TYR A 101 25.11 -10.73 3.33
C TYR A 101 23.72 -10.58 3.97
N ALA A 102 23.49 -9.49 4.71
CA ALA A 102 22.18 -9.20 5.28
C ALA A 102 21.10 -8.95 4.22
N ASN A 103 21.45 -8.28 3.12
CA ASN A 103 20.55 -8.04 2.01
C ASN A 103 20.20 -9.34 1.28
N GLU A 104 21.19 -10.18 0.98
CA GLU A 104 20.99 -11.50 0.35
C GLU A 104 20.12 -12.42 1.23
N ALA A 105 20.37 -12.44 2.54
CA ALA A 105 19.61 -13.26 3.49
C ALA A 105 18.12 -12.85 3.61
N THR A 106 17.79 -11.59 3.33
CA THR A 106 16.43 -11.04 3.46
C THR A 106 15.70 -10.86 2.13
N GLU A 107 16.39 -11.06 1.01
CA GLU A 107 15.88 -10.83 -0.35
C GLU A 107 14.58 -11.57 -0.63
N LYS A 108 14.51 -12.86 -0.29
CA LYS A 108 13.30 -13.68 -0.50
C LYS A 108 12.10 -13.16 0.26
N VAL A 109 12.30 -12.69 1.49
CA VAL A 109 11.21 -12.14 2.33
C VAL A 109 10.71 -10.83 1.73
N ARG A 110 11.61 -9.98 1.24
CA ARG A 110 11.27 -8.72 0.56
C ARG A 110 10.48 -8.97 -0.73
N TYR A 111 10.85 -9.95 -1.53
CA TYR A 111 10.06 -10.33 -2.71
C TYR A 111 8.66 -10.82 -2.37
N MET A 112 8.53 -11.61 -1.30
CA MET A 112 7.20 -12.03 -0.84
C MET A 112 6.39 -10.86 -0.29
N ASP A 113 7.03 -9.88 0.34
CA ASP A 113 6.40 -8.64 0.79
C ASP A 113 5.79 -7.86 -0.39
N ASP A 114 6.58 -7.62 -1.44
CA ASP A 114 6.12 -6.93 -2.65
C ASP A 114 4.94 -7.64 -3.33
N LEU A 115 5.02 -8.98 -3.43
CA LEU A 115 3.94 -9.80 -3.98
C LEU A 115 2.67 -9.74 -3.14
N MET A 116 2.79 -9.84 -1.83
CA MET A 116 1.66 -9.74 -0.91
C MET A 116 1.04 -8.34 -0.93
N PHE A 117 1.85 -7.29 -1.01
CA PHE A 117 1.39 -5.91 -1.15
C PHE A 117 0.58 -5.71 -2.44
N MET A 118 1.05 -6.26 -3.57
CA MET A 118 0.31 -6.22 -4.83
C MET A 118 -1.03 -6.96 -4.77
N ILE A 119 -1.10 -8.08 -4.06
CA ILE A 119 -2.36 -8.80 -3.86
C ILE A 119 -3.32 -8.00 -2.98
N LEU A 120 -2.82 -7.43 -1.87
CA LEU A 120 -3.61 -6.57 -0.99
C LEU A 120 -4.24 -5.41 -1.76
N TYR A 121 -3.44 -4.80 -2.63
CA TYR A 121 -3.84 -3.74 -3.51
C TYR A 121 -4.95 -4.13 -4.48
N LEU A 122 -4.76 -5.25 -5.18
CA LEU A 122 -5.71 -5.78 -6.15
C LEU A 122 -7.08 -6.08 -5.50
N ILE A 123 -7.07 -6.63 -4.28
CA ILE A 123 -8.28 -6.87 -3.49
C ILE A 123 -8.92 -5.55 -3.05
N GLY A 124 -8.11 -4.60 -2.58
CA GLY A 124 -8.57 -3.27 -2.18
C GLY A 124 -9.27 -2.52 -3.31
N ASP A 125 -8.66 -2.53 -4.51
CA ASP A 125 -9.22 -1.89 -5.70
C ASP A 125 -10.47 -2.60 -6.22
N ALA A 126 -10.50 -3.93 -6.17
CA ALA A 126 -11.70 -4.70 -6.48
C ALA A 126 -12.87 -4.30 -5.57
N PHE A 127 -12.59 -4.18 -4.27
CA PHE A 127 -13.59 -3.78 -3.28
C PHE A 127 -14.06 -2.35 -3.51
N LEU A 128 -13.15 -1.43 -3.82
CA LEU A 128 -13.45 -0.05 -4.15
C LEU A 128 -14.34 0.06 -5.41
N ALA A 129 -13.96 -0.66 -6.47
CA ALA A 129 -14.73 -0.75 -7.72
C ALA A 129 -16.14 -1.31 -7.48
N TRP A 130 -16.24 -2.44 -6.77
CA TRP A 130 -17.51 -3.05 -6.38
C TRP A 130 -18.43 -2.05 -5.68
N ARG A 131 -17.89 -1.28 -4.73
CA ARG A 131 -18.67 -0.29 -3.97
C ARG A 131 -19.22 0.82 -4.85
N ILE A 132 -18.42 1.36 -5.78
CA ILE A 132 -18.87 2.40 -6.71
C ILE A 132 -19.97 1.87 -7.63
N VAL A 133 -19.82 0.65 -8.14
CA VAL A 133 -20.82 0.00 -8.98
C VAL A 133 -22.13 -0.21 -8.21
N MET A 134 -22.06 -0.63 -6.94
CA MET A 134 -23.25 -0.76 -6.09
C MET A 134 -23.92 0.60 -5.83
N LEU A 135 -23.14 1.66 -5.59
CA LEU A 135 -23.65 3.01 -5.35
C LEU A 135 -24.28 3.63 -6.61
N ARG A 136 -23.74 3.33 -7.79
CA ARG A 136 -24.17 3.87 -9.10
C ARG A 136 -24.73 2.76 -10.00
N ARG A 137 -25.55 1.87 -9.43
CA ARG A 137 -26.14 0.68 -10.07
C ARG A 137 -26.79 0.92 -11.45
N ARG A 138 -27.18 2.16 -11.77
CA ARG A 138 -27.87 2.53 -13.02
C ARG A 138 -26.94 3.04 -14.13
N THR A 139 -25.65 3.26 -13.89
CA THR A 139 -24.74 3.86 -14.87
C THR A 139 -23.78 2.81 -15.46
N ILE A 140 -24.16 2.19 -16.58
CA ILE A 140 -23.38 1.12 -17.22
C ILE A 140 -21.95 1.54 -17.60
N TRP A 141 -21.75 2.83 -17.93
CA TRP A 141 -20.43 3.41 -18.19
C TRP A 141 -19.48 3.32 -16.99
N VAL A 142 -20.01 3.44 -15.76
CA VAL A 142 -19.21 3.32 -14.53
C VAL A 142 -18.73 1.88 -14.36
N PHE A 143 -19.61 0.90 -14.62
CA PHE A 143 -19.24 -0.50 -14.59
C PHE A 143 -18.14 -0.82 -15.63
N GLY A 144 -18.30 -0.35 -16.87
CA GLY A 144 -17.31 -0.53 -17.93
C GLY A 144 -15.95 0.07 -17.57
N LEU A 145 -15.93 1.33 -17.10
CA LEU A 145 -14.70 2.02 -16.71
C LEU A 145 -13.93 1.28 -15.60
N PHE A 146 -14.60 0.95 -14.49
CA PHE A 146 -13.94 0.28 -13.36
C PHE A 146 -13.50 -1.14 -13.71
N SER A 147 -14.26 -1.86 -14.55
CA SER A 147 -13.87 -3.19 -15.02
C SER A 147 -12.62 -3.13 -15.89
N VAL A 148 -12.53 -2.17 -16.82
CA VAL A 148 -11.33 -1.99 -17.67
C VAL A 148 -10.11 -1.59 -16.85
N LEU A 149 -10.26 -0.65 -15.91
CA LEU A 149 -9.17 -0.26 -15.02
C LEU A 149 -8.69 -1.43 -14.17
N TRP A 150 -9.61 -2.19 -13.56
CA TRP A 150 -9.26 -3.34 -12.73
C TRP A 150 -8.62 -4.47 -13.53
N LEU A 151 -9.12 -4.79 -14.73
CA LEU A 151 -8.48 -5.76 -15.63
C LEU A 151 -7.09 -5.32 -16.08
N GLY A 152 -6.89 -4.01 -16.28
CA GLY A 152 -5.57 -3.44 -16.55
C GLY A 152 -4.61 -3.68 -15.39
N ILE A 153 -5.03 -3.38 -14.16
CA ILE A 153 -4.23 -3.63 -12.94
C ILE A 153 -3.92 -5.13 -12.80
N PHE A 154 -4.92 -6.00 -12.95
CA PHE A 154 -4.76 -7.44 -12.90
C PHE A 154 -3.77 -7.95 -13.95
N GLY A 155 -3.87 -7.47 -15.19
CA GLY A 155 -2.94 -7.79 -16.28
C GLY A 155 -1.51 -7.33 -15.99
N SER A 156 -1.34 -6.12 -15.47
CA SER A 156 -0.03 -5.60 -15.08
C SER A 156 0.61 -6.39 -13.92
N VAL A 157 -0.15 -6.74 -12.88
CA VAL A 157 0.32 -7.54 -11.75
C VAL A 157 0.69 -8.96 -12.18
N THR A 158 -0.18 -9.63 -12.94
CA THR A 158 0.11 -10.98 -13.44
C THR A 158 1.30 -11.00 -14.41
N GLY A 159 1.41 -9.98 -15.27
CA GLY A 159 2.57 -9.78 -16.13
C GLY A 159 3.87 -9.60 -15.34
N LEU A 160 3.84 -8.82 -14.25
CA LEU A 160 4.99 -8.63 -13.37
C LEU A 160 5.39 -9.93 -12.68
N VAL A 161 4.44 -10.68 -12.13
CA VAL A 161 4.71 -12.00 -11.54
C VAL A 161 5.35 -12.94 -12.58
N GLY A 162 4.82 -12.95 -13.81
CA GLY A 162 5.40 -13.72 -14.91
C GLY A 162 6.82 -13.27 -15.26
N CYS A 163 7.07 -11.96 -15.25
CA CYS A 163 8.38 -11.36 -15.47
C CYS A 163 9.40 -11.83 -14.41
N LEU A 164 9.04 -11.76 -13.13
CA LEU A 164 9.87 -12.18 -12.00
C LEU A 164 10.20 -13.68 -12.01
N ILE A 165 9.21 -14.52 -12.36
CA ILE A 165 9.43 -15.97 -12.50
C ILE A 165 10.40 -16.26 -13.64
N HIS A 166 10.24 -15.58 -14.80
CA HIS A 166 11.09 -15.80 -15.96
C HIS A 166 12.54 -15.36 -15.73
N THR A 167 12.76 -14.34 -14.90
CA THR A 167 14.10 -13.83 -14.57
C THR A 167 14.72 -14.45 -13.32
N ASN A 168 14.10 -15.47 -12.73
CA ASN A 168 14.55 -16.15 -11.52
C ASN A 168 14.76 -15.21 -10.32
N PHE A 169 13.87 -14.22 -10.13
CA PHE A 169 13.95 -13.25 -9.03
C PHE A 169 15.33 -12.53 -8.99
N PRO A 170 15.66 -11.73 -10.01
CA PRO A 170 16.96 -11.06 -10.12
C PRO A 170 17.10 -10.03 -9.00
N SER A 171 18.32 -9.63 -8.64
CA SER A 171 18.55 -8.54 -7.68
C SER A 171 17.82 -7.24 -8.13
N PRO A 172 17.41 -6.36 -7.20
CA PRO A 172 16.72 -5.10 -7.55
C PRO A 172 17.46 -4.22 -8.58
N ASP A 173 18.79 -4.26 -8.55
CA ASP A 173 19.67 -3.51 -9.47
C ASP A 173 19.68 -4.09 -10.89
N ASP A 174 19.32 -5.36 -11.05
CA ASP A 174 19.30 -6.10 -12.33
C ASP A 174 17.89 -6.26 -12.90
N LEU A 175 16.90 -5.57 -12.32
CA LEU A 175 15.49 -5.77 -12.68
C LEU A 175 15.22 -5.23 -14.11
N PRO A 176 14.70 -6.06 -15.04
CA PRO A 176 14.44 -5.63 -16.41
C PRO A 176 13.45 -4.47 -16.46
N HIS A 177 13.68 -3.52 -17.36
CA HIS A 177 12.77 -2.39 -17.61
C HIS A 177 11.32 -2.84 -17.85
N ALA A 178 11.11 -4.00 -18.47
CA ALA A 178 9.78 -4.56 -18.68
C ALA A 178 9.06 -4.85 -17.35
N CYS A 179 9.73 -5.45 -16.36
CA CYS A 179 9.14 -5.72 -15.04
C CYS A 179 8.83 -4.40 -14.32
N THR A 180 9.78 -3.45 -14.34
CA THR A 180 9.60 -2.13 -13.71
C THR A 180 8.44 -1.36 -14.35
N ASN A 181 8.31 -1.39 -15.67
CA ASN A 181 7.22 -0.73 -16.38
C ASN A 181 5.85 -1.33 -16.04
N LEU A 182 5.77 -2.66 -15.87
CA LEU A 182 4.53 -3.34 -15.45
C LEU A 182 4.14 -2.96 -14.03
N SER A 183 5.11 -2.91 -13.11
CA SER A 183 4.90 -2.43 -11.74
C SER A 183 4.37 -0.99 -11.74
N ASN A 184 5.03 -0.11 -12.49
CA ASN A 184 4.64 1.30 -12.57
C ASN A 184 3.25 1.48 -13.22
N ALA A 185 2.94 0.70 -14.25
CA ALA A 185 1.63 0.73 -14.89
C ALA A 185 0.51 0.29 -13.94
N ALA A 186 0.70 -0.80 -13.19
CA ALA A 186 -0.26 -1.26 -12.18
C ALA A 186 -0.56 -0.15 -11.16
N TRP A 187 0.49 0.51 -10.69
CA TRP A 187 0.39 1.56 -9.70
C TRP A 187 -0.31 2.83 -10.23
N VAL A 188 0.03 3.28 -11.44
CA VAL A 188 -0.63 4.43 -12.09
C VAL A 188 -2.11 4.14 -12.34
N LEU A 189 -2.44 2.95 -12.86
CA LEU A 189 -3.83 2.58 -13.15
C LEU A 189 -4.70 2.58 -11.91
N SER A 190 -4.16 2.16 -10.78
CA SER A 190 -4.90 2.17 -9.54
C SER A 190 -4.94 3.56 -8.88
N LEU A 191 -3.91 4.41 -9.02
CA LEU A 191 -4.08 5.82 -8.69
C LEU A 191 -5.24 6.46 -9.45
N ILE A 192 -5.39 6.14 -10.75
CA ILE A 192 -6.53 6.58 -11.57
C ILE A 192 -7.84 5.99 -11.04
N LEU A 193 -7.87 4.70 -10.70
CA LEU A 193 -9.05 4.04 -10.13
C LEU A 193 -9.47 4.69 -8.80
N ASN A 194 -8.50 4.97 -7.92
CA ASN A 194 -8.75 5.61 -6.64
C ASN A 194 -9.19 7.08 -6.80
N ALA A 195 -8.57 7.83 -7.71
CA ALA A 195 -8.96 9.19 -8.04
C ALA A 195 -10.39 9.28 -8.58
N THR A 196 -10.72 8.42 -9.54
CA THR A 196 -12.07 8.36 -10.13
C THR A 196 -13.11 7.92 -9.11
N SER A 197 -12.79 6.92 -8.28
CA SER A 197 -13.65 6.48 -7.17
C SER A 197 -13.91 7.60 -6.17
N THR A 198 -12.85 8.27 -5.69
CA THR A 198 -12.93 9.39 -4.76
C THR A 198 -13.75 10.54 -5.34
N GLY A 199 -13.56 10.86 -6.63
CA GLY A 199 -14.34 11.89 -7.32
C GLY A 199 -15.84 11.55 -7.40
N ILE A 200 -16.19 10.31 -7.70
CA ILE A 200 -17.60 9.85 -7.73
C ILE A 200 -18.21 9.89 -6.32
N ILE A 201 -17.47 9.44 -5.31
CA ILE A 201 -17.91 9.47 -3.91
C ILE A 201 -18.14 10.91 -3.45
N ALA A 202 -17.20 11.81 -3.75
CA ALA A 202 -17.31 13.23 -3.41
C ALA A 202 -18.52 13.89 -4.10
N TYR A 203 -18.75 13.56 -5.37
CA TYR A 203 -19.93 14.03 -6.10
C TYR A 203 -21.25 13.54 -5.48
N VAL A 204 -21.31 12.25 -5.10
CA VAL A 204 -22.47 11.69 -4.40
C VAL A 204 -22.64 12.35 -3.03
N ALA A 205 -21.55 12.63 -2.31
CA ALA A 205 -21.58 13.30 -1.01
C ALA A 205 -22.13 14.72 -1.11
N TRP A 206 -21.66 15.46 -2.10
CA TRP A 206 -22.18 16.79 -2.37
C TRP A 206 -23.68 16.72 -2.71
N THR A 207 -24.07 15.84 -3.64
CA THR A 207 -25.46 15.73 -4.06
C THR A 207 -26.37 15.37 -2.88
N TYR A 208 -25.95 14.40 -2.06
CA TYR A 208 -26.66 14.01 -0.85
C TYR A 208 -26.78 15.19 0.13
N ARG A 209 -25.69 15.91 0.44
CA ARG A 209 -25.74 17.11 1.30
C ARG A 209 -26.67 18.19 0.78
N ARG A 210 -26.67 18.43 -0.54
CA ARG A 210 -27.51 19.46 -1.16
C ARG A 210 -28.99 19.06 -1.12
N THR A 211 -29.32 17.80 -1.39
CA THR A 211 -30.71 17.33 -1.40
C THR A 211 -31.26 17.13 0.01
N VAL A 212 -30.48 16.52 0.90
CA VAL A 212 -30.89 16.18 2.28
C VAL A 212 -30.74 17.37 3.22
N GLY A 213 -29.70 18.18 3.07
CA GLY A 213 -29.52 19.42 3.85
C GLY A 213 -30.66 20.42 3.64
N ASN A 214 -31.25 20.45 2.45
CA ASN A 214 -32.45 21.24 2.15
C ASN A 214 -33.72 20.69 2.81
N LEU A 215 -33.75 19.41 3.20
CA LEU A 215 -34.93 18.74 3.79
C LEU A 215 -34.87 18.62 5.31
N LEU A 216 -33.67 18.43 5.89
CA LEU A 216 -33.48 18.07 7.29
C LEU A 216 -32.94 19.19 8.19
N GLY A 217 -32.55 20.34 7.63
CA GLY A 217 -32.11 21.51 8.41
C GLY A 217 -30.96 21.20 9.38
N THR A 218 -29.71 21.39 8.96
CA THR A 218 -28.47 21.23 9.77
C THR A 218 -28.19 19.88 10.44
N ALA A 219 -29.14 18.94 10.51
CA ALA A 219 -28.91 17.62 11.09
C ALA A 219 -27.98 16.77 10.19
N ARG A 220 -26.74 16.52 10.67
CA ARG A 220 -25.80 15.60 10.01
C ARG A 220 -26.26 14.16 10.21
N THR A 221 -26.46 13.43 9.12
CA THR A 221 -26.78 12.00 9.16
C THR A 221 -25.50 11.16 9.26
N GLN A 222 -25.59 9.94 9.81
CA GLN A 222 -24.44 9.02 9.88
C GLN A 222 -23.79 8.77 8.51
N VAL A 223 -24.62 8.71 7.46
CA VAL A 223 -24.18 8.56 6.06
C VAL A 223 -23.23 9.68 5.62
N ASP A 224 -23.44 10.91 6.09
CA ASP A 224 -22.57 12.06 5.76
C ASP A 224 -21.17 11.92 6.39
N GLY A 225 -21.08 11.38 7.61
CA GLY A 225 -19.81 11.11 8.28
C GLY A 225 -18.96 10.11 7.50
N VAL A 226 -19.56 8.96 7.17
CA VAL A 226 -18.89 7.87 6.44
C VAL A 226 -18.37 8.32 5.08
N LEU A 227 -19.17 9.10 4.37
CA LEU A 227 -18.83 9.57 3.03
C LEU A 227 -17.73 10.62 3.07
N THR A 228 -17.70 11.45 4.11
CA THR A 228 -16.64 12.43 4.35
C THR A 228 -15.32 11.75 4.64
N THR A 229 -15.29 10.81 5.58
CA THR A 229 -14.10 10.04 5.92
C THR A 229 -13.47 9.44 4.66
N LEU A 230 -14.29 8.89 3.76
CA LEU A 230 -13.75 8.27 2.56
C LEU A 230 -13.18 9.22 1.53
N VAL A 231 -13.75 10.42 1.42
CA VAL A 231 -13.16 11.46 0.58
C VAL A 231 -11.82 11.87 1.17
N VAL A 232 -11.73 12.02 2.50
CA VAL A 232 -10.49 12.40 3.18
C VAL A 232 -9.42 11.31 3.02
N SER A 233 -9.75 10.03 3.21
CA SER A 233 -8.79 8.94 3.04
C SER A 233 -8.36 8.75 1.59
N GLY A 234 -9.28 8.91 0.62
CA GLY A 234 -8.97 8.87 -0.81
C GLY A 234 -8.08 10.04 -1.26
N VAL A 235 -8.34 11.25 -0.78
CA VAL A 235 -7.47 12.41 -1.05
C VAL A 235 -6.10 12.23 -0.41
N ALA A 236 -6.03 11.72 0.83
CA ALA A 236 -4.76 11.40 1.47
C ALA A 236 -3.96 10.38 0.65
N TYR A 237 -4.61 9.31 0.18
CA TYR A 237 -3.99 8.31 -0.70
C TYR A 237 -3.43 8.94 -1.99
N LEU A 238 -4.18 9.84 -2.64
CA LEU A 238 -3.71 10.53 -3.84
C LEU A 238 -2.51 11.43 -3.56
N LEU A 239 -2.58 12.26 -2.51
CA LEU A 239 -1.50 13.17 -2.14
C LEU A 239 -0.22 12.43 -1.76
N LEU A 240 -0.36 11.32 -1.02
CA LEU A 240 0.76 10.44 -0.69
C LEU A 240 1.27 9.69 -1.92
N GLY A 241 0.43 9.39 -2.92
CA GLY A 241 0.87 8.78 -4.18
C GLY A 241 1.69 9.71 -5.08
N LEU A 242 1.41 11.02 -5.11
CA LEU A 242 2.04 11.95 -6.07
C LEU A 242 3.60 11.96 -6.08
N PRO A 243 4.31 11.92 -4.93
CA PRO A 243 5.77 11.90 -4.91
C PRO A 243 6.39 10.75 -5.72
N ARG A 244 5.75 9.56 -5.70
CA ARG A 244 6.23 8.40 -6.47
C ARG A 244 6.00 8.55 -7.97
N LEU A 245 5.04 9.37 -8.42
CA LEU A 245 4.92 9.76 -9.83
C LEU A 245 6.08 10.67 -10.26
N ALA A 246 6.47 11.60 -9.37
CA ALA A 246 7.57 12.52 -9.65
C ALA A 246 8.92 11.79 -9.78
N THR A 247 9.15 10.72 -9.02
CA THR A 247 10.34 9.87 -9.16
C THR A 247 10.40 9.14 -10.50
N PHE A 248 9.26 8.82 -11.11
CA PHE A 248 9.21 8.17 -12.43
C PHE A 248 9.44 9.13 -13.59
N ALA A 249 8.96 10.37 -13.46
CA ALA A 249 9.00 11.34 -14.54
C ALA A 249 10.39 11.96 -14.76
N ASN A 250 11.25 12.00 -13.75
CA ASN A 250 12.57 12.63 -13.89
C ASN A 250 13.62 12.12 -12.88
N PRO A 251 14.43 11.10 -13.26
CA PRO A 251 15.49 10.59 -12.38
C PRO A 251 16.64 11.59 -12.14
N THR A 252 16.76 12.65 -12.94
CA THR A 252 17.87 13.63 -12.91
C THR A 252 17.59 14.89 -12.07
N LEU A 253 16.34 15.14 -11.67
CA LEU A 253 15.94 16.31 -10.87
C LEU A 253 16.11 16.11 -9.35
N ASN A 254 16.76 15.01 -8.94
CA ASN A 254 16.72 14.54 -7.57
C ASN A 254 18.10 14.58 -6.88
N PRO A 255 18.60 15.76 -6.44
CA PRO A 255 19.86 15.89 -5.72
C PRO A 255 19.83 15.31 -4.29
N SER A 256 18.74 14.68 -3.86
CA SER A 256 18.60 14.05 -2.55
C SER A 256 17.91 12.69 -2.63
N ILE A 257 18.57 11.75 -3.33
CA ILE A 257 18.13 10.35 -3.50
C ILE A 257 17.69 9.73 -2.16
N SER A 258 18.41 9.96 -1.07
CA SER A 258 18.08 9.46 0.27
C SER A 258 16.79 10.03 0.87
N ARG A 259 16.49 11.32 0.65
CA ARG A 259 15.32 11.99 1.24
C ARG A 259 14.02 11.61 0.52
N THR A 260 14.09 11.37 -0.79
CA THR A 260 12.95 10.90 -1.59
C THR A 260 12.71 9.40 -1.45
N VAL A 261 13.75 8.59 -1.30
CA VAL A 261 13.60 7.15 -1.02
C VAL A 261 12.93 6.97 0.35
N TYR A 262 13.42 7.69 1.37
CA TYR A 262 12.78 7.69 2.69
C TYR A 262 11.31 8.12 2.65
N ALA A 263 11.01 9.23 1.97
CA ALA A 263 9.63 9.69 1.83
C ALA A 263 8.76 8.64 1.12
N THR A 264 9.30 7.96 0.10
CA THR A 264 8.59 6.95 -0.67
C THR A 264 8.34 5.68 0.14
N GLU A 265 9.31 5.19 0.92
CA GLU A 265 9.12 4.04 1.82
C GLU A 265 8.13 4.35 2.94
N LEU A 266 8.22 5.54 3.54
CA LEU A 266 7.27 5.99 4.56
C LEU A 266 5.84 6.10 3.97
N ILE A 267 5.73 6.62 2.74
CA ILE A 267 4.49 6.72 1.97
C ILE A 267 3.93 5.33 1.67
N GLU A 268 4.76 4.38 1.22
CA GLU A 268 4.32 3.02 0.90
C GLU A 268 3.85 2.28 2.15
N ALA A 269 4.57 2.42 3.25
CA ALA A 269 4.15 1.90 4.55
C ALA A 269 2.79 2.49 4.99
N MET A 270 2.57 3.79 4.82
CA MET A 270 1.28 4.43 5.12
C MET A 270 0.17 3.96 4.16
N LEU A 271 0.44 3.91 2.86
CA LEU A 271 -0.52 3.51 1.82
C LEU A 271 -1.00 2.08 2.03
N SER A 272 -0.08 1.16 2.40
CA SER A 272 -0.41 -0.25 2.68
C SER A 272 -1.50 -0.38 3.73
N GLN A 273 -1.46 0.43 4.79
CA GLN A 273 -2.44 0.39 5.88
C GLN A 273 -3.69 1.22 5.55
N LEU A 274 -3.56 2.33 4.82
CA LEU A 274 -4.69 3.18 4.38
C LEU A 274 -5.66 2.45 3.44
N ILE A 275 -5.15 1.59 2.55
CA ILE A 275 -5.96 0.75 1.66
C ILE A 275 -6.90 -0.14 2.48
N VAL A 276 -6.45 -0.61 3.64
CA VAL A 276 -7.22 -1.56 4.47
C VAL A 276 -8.11 -0.88 5.51
N CYS A 277 -7.75 0.31 5.97
CA CYS A 277 -8.61 1.11 6.87
C CYS A 277 -9.91 1.56 6.20
N SER A 278 -9.85 1.96 4.92
CA SER A 278 -11.00 2.48 4.16
C SER A 278 -12.21 1.54 4.13
N PRO A 279 -12.10 0.22 3.90
CA PRO A 279 -13.24 -0.69 3.97
C PRO A 279 -13.72 -0.98 5.41
N ALA A 280 -12.82 -1.06 6.40
CA ALA A 280 -13.16 -1.45 7.77
C ALA A 280 -13.97 -0.37 8.51
N GLU A 281 -13.62 0.91 8.35
CA GLU A 281 -14.29 2.03 9.02
C GLU A 281 -15.76 2.19 8.56
N GLN A 282 -16.07 1.83 7.32
CA GLN A 282 -17.44 1.91 6.80
C GLN A 282 -18.34 0.80 7.32
N LEU A 283 -17.78 -0.39 7.54
CA LEU A 283 -18.53 -1.55 8.02
C LEU A 283 -19.02 -1.39 9.47
N LEU A 284 -18.34 -0.55 10.23
CA LEU A 284 -18.70 -0.15 11.59
C LEU A 284 -19.87 0.83 11.66
N THR A 285 -20.21 1.47 10.54
CA THR A 285 -21.20 2.57 10.47
C THR A 285 -22.49 2.22 9.73
N ILE A 286 -22.58 1.01 9.17
CA ILE A 286 -23.79 0.41 8.57
C ILE A 286 -24.39 -0.55 9.60
#